data_AF-A0A534BSW3-F1
#
_entry.id   AF-A0A534BSW3-F1
#
_cell.length_a   1.000
_cell.length_b   1.000
_cell.length_c   1.000
_cell.angle_alpha   90.00
_cell.angle_beta   90.00
_cell.angle_gamma   90.00
#
_symmetry.space_group_name_H-M   'P 1'
#
loop_
_entity.id
_entity.type
_entity.pdbx_description
1 polymer ?
#
loop_
_entity_poly.entity_id
_entity_poly.type
_entity_poly.pdbx_seq_one_letter_code
_entity_poly.pdbx_strand_id
1 'polypeptide(L)'
;MTSTATSTAPSHPPQAYWEERAQRFAVEGEGLAAVCSYGMPAFYNRVIDLSQRLALAPWLRVRPGTSVLDVGCGVGRWCRELARRGARVT
;
A
#
# COMPACT_ATOMS: atom_id res chain seq x y z
N MET A 1 -1.86 6.61 -47.18
CA MET A 1 -1.41 5.79 -46.04
C MET A 1 -0.72 6.72 -45.05
N THR A 2 -1.40 7.12 -43.99
CA THR A 2 -0.88 8.00 -42.94
C THR A 2 -0.40 7.14 -41.77
N SER A 3 0.90 7.15 -41.52
CA SER A 3 1.56 6.46 -40.41
C SER A 3 1.29 7.23 -39.11
N THR A 4 0.57 6.63 -38.17
CA THR A 4 0.44 7.13 -36.80
C THR A 4 1.73 6.85 -36.03
N ALA A 5 2.48 7.89 -35.71
CA ALA A 5 3.59 7.81 -34.78
C ALA A 5 3.07 7.53 -33.36
N THR A 6 3.33 6.33 -32.85
CA THR A 6 3.06 5.98 -31.45
C THR A 6 4.03 6.77 -30.57
N SER A 7 3.50 7.68 -29.76
CA SER A 7 4.29 8.33 -28.69
C SER A 7 4.67 7.27 -27.66
N THR A 8 5.95 6.89 -27.63
CA THR A 8 6.54 6.08 -26.57
C THR A 8 6.82 6.98 -25.38
N ALA A 9 5.81 7.15 -24.51
CA ALA A 9 6.08 7.63 -23.16
C ALA A 9 7.15 6.71 -22.52
N PRO A 10 8.17 7.25 -21.83
CA PRO A 10 9.20 6.42 -21.22
C PRO A 10 8.55 5.40 -20.28
N SER A 11 8.81 4.12 -20.54
CA SER A 11 8.35 3.02 -19.71
C SER A 11 9.14 3.03 -18.42
N HIS A 12 8.67 3.72 -17.40
CA HIS A 12 9.22 3.59 -16.05
C HIS A 12 8.84 2.21 -15.51
N PRO A 13 9.80 1.34 -15.16
CA PRO A 13 9.47 0.05 -14.58
C PRO A 13 8.70 0.30 -13.29
N PRO A 14 7.54 -0.33 -13.08
CA PRO A 14 6.70 -0.09 -11.89
C PRO A 14 7.47 -0.34 -10.59
N GLN A 15 8.47 -1.22 -10.62
CA GLN A 15 9.38 -1.46 -9.51
C GLN A 15 10.11 -0.19 -9.07
N ALA A 16 10.69 0.57 -10.00
CA ALA A 16 11.42 1.79 -9.67
C ALA A 16 10.50 2.86 -9.06
N TYR A 17 9.27 2.98 -9.58
CA TYR A 17 8.26 3.89 -9.01
C TYR A 17 7.92 3.54 -7.55
N TRP A 18 7.68 2.26 -7.27
CA TRP A 18 7.35 1.82 -5.91
C TRP A 18 8.54 1.89 -4.96
N GLU A 19 9.75 1.59 -5.44
CA GLU A 19 10.99 1.67 -4.66
C GLU A 19 11.29 3.11 -4.25
N GLU A 20 11.28 4.05 -5.20
CA GLU A 20 11.47 5.48 -4.91
C GLU A 20 10.44 5.99 -3.90
N ARG A 21 9.17 5.62 -4.10
CA ARG A 21 8.09 6.01 -3.19
C ARG A 21 8.26 5.41 -1.79
N ALA A 22 8.70 4.15 -1.69
CA ALA A 22 8.97 3.51 -0.41
C ALA A 22 10.13 4.19 0.32
N GLN A 23 11.23 4.46 -0.38
CA GLN A 23 12.39 5.15 0.17
C GLN A 23 12.03 6.55 0.67
N ARG A 24 11.24 7.30 -0.11
CA ARG A 24 10.82 8.66 0.22
C ARG A 24 10.04 8.77 1.53
N PHE A 25 9.19 7.77 1.83
CA PHE A 25 8.32 7.79 3.02
C PHE A 25 8.69 6.69 4.03
N ALA A 26 9.95 6.24 4.03
CA ALA A 26 10.47 5.29 5.01
C ALA A 26 10.54 5.86 6.43
N VAL A 27 10.23 7.15 6.61
CA VAL A 27 10.18 7.85 7.90
C VAL A 27 8.98 7.39 8.73
N GLU A 28 9.20 7.19 10.03
CA GLU A 28 8.14 6.82 10.96
C GLU A 28 7.00 7.85 10.93
N GLY A 29 5.77 7.35 10.82
CA GLY A 29 4.57 8.19 10.71
C GLY A 29 4.21 8.65 9.29
N GLU A 30 5.09 8.52 8.30
CA GLU A 30 4.84 8.96 6.93
C GLU A 30 4.32 7.87 5.99
N GLY A 31 4.35 6.60 6.43
CA GLY A 31 4.07 5.45 5.57
C GLY A 31 2.70 5.47 4.86
N LEU A 32 1.71 6.21 5.36
CA LEU A 32 0.43 6.38 4.66
C LEU A 32 0.59 7.11 3.32
N ALA A 33 1.55 8.02 3.18
CA ALA A 33 1.84 8.68 1.91
C ALA A 33 2.43 7.71 0.86
N ALA A 34 3.06 6.61 1.29
CA ALA A 34 3.52 5.54 0.40
C ALA A 34 2.40 4.58 -0.07
N VAL A 35 1.34 4.38 0.72
CA VAL A 35 0.35 3.31 0.44
C VAL A 35 -1.09 3.78 0.21
N CYS A 36 -1.42 5.03 0.57
CA CYS A 36 -2.70 5.65 0.25
C CYS A 36 -2.55 6.53 -1.01
N SER A 37 -3.16 7.71 -1.02
CA SER A 37 -3.14 8.61 -2.18
C SER A 37 -1.83 9.39 -2.24
N TYR A 38 -1.04 9.13 -3.29
CA TYR A 38 0.24 9.80 -3.52
C TYR A 38 0.05 11.30 -3.78
N GLY A 39 0.92 12.14 -3.23
CA GLY A 39 0.86 13.60 -3.40
C GLY A 39 -0.26 14.30 -2.62
N MET A 40 -1.14 13.55 -1.92
CA MET A 40 -2.22 14.13 -1.14
C MET A 40 -1.78 14.55 0.27
N PRO A 41 -2.42 15.56 0.87
CA PRO A 41 -2.14 15.99 2.24
C PRO A 41 -2.32 14.87 3.27
N ALA A 42 -1.57 14.94 4.39
CA ALA A 42 -1.59 13.92 5.43
C ALA A 42 -2.99 13.65 6.01
N PHE A 43 -3.82 14.68 6.19
CA PHE A 43 -5.18 14.50 6.70
C PHE A 43 -6.04 13.64 5.78
N TYR A 44 -5.88 13.80 4.46
CA TYR A 44 -6.62 13.04 3.45
C TYR A 44 -6.25 11.56 3.55
N ASN A 45 -4.95 11.26 3.64
CA ASN A 45 -4.47 9.90 3.78
C ASN A 45 -4.89 9.24 5.11
N ARG A 46 -5.04 10.01 6.20
CA ARG A 46 -5.63 9.50 7.46
C ARG A 46 -7.10 9.13 7.32
N VAL A 47 -7.89 9.95 6.59
CA VAL A 47 -9.30 9.64 6.33
C VAL A 47 -9.45 8.39 5.45
N ILE A 48 -8.59 8.24 4.44
CA ILE A 48 -8.53 7.03 3.61
C ILE A 48 -8.14 5.81 4.45
N ASP A 49 -7.11 5.92 5.31
CA ASP A 49 -6.71 4.84 6.20
C ASP A 49 -7.87 4.36 7.08
N LEU A 50 -8.56 5.31 7.73
CA LEU A 50 -9.73 5.01 8.57
C LEU A 50 -10.85 4.34 7.76
N SER A 51 -11.20 4.91 6.61
CA SER A 51 -12.26 4.38 5.74
C SER A 51 -11.95 2.94 5.30
N GLN A 52 -10.72 2.68 4.88
CA GLN A 52 -10.27 1.35 4.47
C GLN A 52 -10.29 0.36 5.64
N ARG A 53 -9.84 0.77 6.84
CA ARG A 53 -9.90 -0.08 8.04
C ARG A 53 -11.33 -0.47 8.39
N LEU A 54 -12.26 0.48 8.37
CA LEU A 54 -13.67 0.21 8.66
C LEU A 54 -14.30 -0.71 7.62
N ALA A 55 -14.04 -0.46 6.33
CA ALA A 55 -14.57 -1.27 5.24
C ALA A 55 -14.06 -2.72 5.29
N LEU A 56 -12.78 -2.91 5.61
CA LEU A 56 -12.14 -4.24 5.62
C LEU A 56 -12.26 -4.97 6.96
N ALA A 57 -12.55 -4.28 8.06
CA ALA A 57 -12.63 -4.88 9.40
C ALA A 57 -13.49 -6.16 9.48
N PRO A 58 -14.66 -6.26 8.82
CA PRO A 58 -15.48 -7.49 8.86
C PRO A 58 -14.81 -8.70 8.19
N TRP A 59 -13.89 -8.46 7.25
CA TRP A 59 -13.27 -9.46 6.39
C TRP A 59 -11.89 -9.90 6.92
N LEU A 60 -11.21 -9.01 7.65
CA LEU A 60 -9.89 -9.27 8.25
C LEU A 60 -9.98 -9.98 9.62
N ARG A 61 -10.94 -10.88 9.78
CA ARG A 61 -11.14 -11.67 11.01
C ARG A 61 -10.33 -12.96 10.90
N VAL A 62 -9.25 -13.04 11.67
CA VAL A 62 -8.34 -14.19 11.72
C VAL A 62 -8.31 -14.77 13.13
N ARG A 63 -8.08 -16.09 13.23
CA ARG A 63 -7.82 -16.74 14.51
C ARG A 63 -6.32 -16.65 14.83
N PRO A 64 -5.91 -16.60 16.11
CA PRO A 64 -4.50 -16.75 16.47
C PRO A 64 -3.89 -18.00 15.84
N GLY A 65 -2.66 -17.88 15.32
CA GLY A 65 -1.95 -18.94 14.61
C GLY A 65 -2.28 -19.06 13.11
N THR A 66 -3.27 -18.31 12.59
CA THR A 66 -3.59 -18.34 11.14
C THR A 66 -2.38 -17.87 10.32
N SER A 67 -1.98 -18.64 9.32
CA SER A 67 -0.96 -18.21 8.35
C SER A 67 -1.59 -17.30 7.30
N VAL A 68 -1.00 -16.12 7.08
CA VAL A 68 -1.51 -15.12 6.13
C VAL A 68 -0.36 -14.64 5.23
N LEU A 69 -0.64 -14.50 3.94
CA LEU A 69 0.25 -13.86 2.96
C LEU A 69 -0.32 -12.48 2.59
N ASP A 70 0.45 -11.41 2.78
CA ASP A 70 0.07 -10.05 2.38
C ASP A 70 0.83 -9.62 1.12
N VAL A 71 0.21 -9.82 -0.05
CA VAL A 71 0.82 -9.48 -1.34
C VAL A 71 0.75 -7.97 -1.58
N GLY A 72 1.90 -7.33 -1.75
CA GLY A 72 1.96 -5.88 -1.88
C GLY A 72 1.77 -5.15 -0.54
N CYS A 73 2.32 -5.72 0.54
CA CYS A 73 2.16 -5.23 1.90
C CYS A 73 2.66 -3.80 2.15
N GLY A 74 3.49 -3.26 1.25
CA GLY A 74 4.02 -1.90 1.31
C GLY A 74 4.69 -1.64 2.66
N VAL A 75 4.22 -0.63 3.40
CA VAL A 75 4.73 -0.29 4.75
C VAL A 75 4.27 -1.26 5.86
N GLY A 76 3.65 -2.39 5.50
CA GLY A 76 3.23 -3.45 6.42
C GLY A 76 2.03 -3.07 7.29
N ARG A 77 1.17 -2.16 6.84
CA ARG A 77 0.01 -1.68 7.61
C ARG A 77 -0.91 -2.84 8.00
N TRP A 78 -1.25 -3.70 7.04
CA TRP A 78 -2.15 -4.83 7.27
C TRP A 78 -1.42 -5.99 7.93
N CYS A 79 -0.15 -6.26 7.56
CA CYS A 79 0.69 -7.22 8.28
C CYS A 79 0.69 -6.97 9.80
N ARG A 80 0.93 -5.72 10.22
CA ARG A 80 0.96 -5.34 11.64
C ARG A 80 -0.40 -5.52 12.31
N GLU A 81 -1.47 -5.13 11.64
CA GLU A 81 -2.84 -5.31 12.14
C GLU A 81 -3.18 -6.80 12.36
N LEU A 82 -2.89 -7.64 11.38
CA LEU A 82 -3.16 -9.08 11.43
C LEU A 82 -2.25 -9.80 12.43
N ALA A 83 -0.97 -9.42 12.52
CA ALA A 83 -0.05 -9.96 13.51
C ALA A 83 -0.48 -9.62 14.94
N ARG A 84 -0.99 -8.41 15.19
CA ARG A 84 -1.60 -8.03 16.50
C ARG A 84 -2.81 -8.89 16.87
N ARG A 85 -3.51 -9.45 15.88
CA ARG A 85 -4.62 -10.40 16.06
C ARG A 85 -4.13 -11.85 16.21
N GLY A 86 -2.82 -12.07 16.25
CA GLY A 86 -2.19 -13.38 16.45
C GLY A 86 -1.93 -14.16 15.17
N ALA A 87 -2.10 -13.57 13.98
CA ALA A 87 -1.74 -14.25 12.74
C ALA A 87 -0.21 -14.33 12.55
N ARG A 88 0.23 -15.35 11.81
CA ARG A 88 1.60 -15.47 11.29
C ARG A 88 1.61 -14.92 9.87
N VAL A 89 2.07 -13.68 9.71
CA VAL A 89 2.04 -12.99 8.41
C VAL A 89 3.38 -13.15 7.68
N THR A 90 3.33 -13.36 6.37
CA THR A 90 4.46 -13.35 5.43
C THR A 90 4.18 -12.36 4.31
#